data_AF-A0A7C9UYA4-F1
#
_entry.id   AF-A0A7C9UYA4-F1
#
_cell.length_a   1.000
_cell.length_b   1.000
_cell.length_c   1.000
_cell.angle_alpha   90.00
_cell.angle_beta   90.00
_cell.angle_gamma   90.00
#
_symmetry.space_group_name_H-M   'P 1'
#
loop_
_entity.id
_entity.type
_entity.pdbx_description
1 polymer ?
#
loop_
_entity_poly.entity_id
_entity_poly.type
_entity_poly.pdbx_seq_one_letter_code
_entity_poly.pdbx_strand_id
1 'polypeptide(L)'
;MTRKNTPKAAREMAAVVELAEARTKRTLAATQTRLLPEETSPLQAEELARRVAVQLQSLPEDDRHLLRRNLLVSVHDLEGLIDALQAQMGDLAQELRKVSSHTAAATAYGRTAQAPAKTRR
;
A
#
# COMPACT_ATOMS: atom_id res chain seq x y z
N MET A 1 -35.45 7.76 7.68
CA MET A 1 -34.65 6.52 7.55
C MET A 1 -33.41 6.80 6.71
N THR A 2 -32.27 7.16 7.28
CA THR A 2 -31.05 7.44 6.49
C THR A 2 -29.83 7.45 7.39
N ARG A 3 -28.94 6.46 7.22
CA ARG A 3 -27.48 6.46 7.54
C ARG A 3 -27.00 4.99 7.55
N LYS A 4 -26.65 4.44 6.38
CA LYS A 4 -25.98 3.13 6.29
C LYS A 4 -24.84 3.04 5.25
N ASN A 5 -24.41 4.16 4.63
CA ASN A 5 -23.42 4.10 3.54
C ASN A 5 -21.96 4.38 3.96
N THR A 6 -21.72 4.94 5.16
CA THR A 6 -20.37 5.13 5.72
C THR A 6 -19.59 3.84 6.07
N PRO A 7 -20.20 2.70 6.50
CA PRO A 7 -19.43 1.50 6.84
C PRO A 7 -18.88 0.74 5.62
N LYS A 8 -19.39 1.01 4.40
CA LYS A 8 -18.97 0.28 3.19
C LYS A 8 -17.60 0.76 2.69
N ALA A 9 -17.44 2.07 2.49
CA ALA A 9 -16.17 2.65 2.01
C ALA A 9 -15.00 2.42 3.00
N ALA A 10 -15.27 2.49 4.31
CA ALA A 10 -14.25 2.19 5.32
C ALA A 10 -13.79 0.72 5.31
N ARG A 11 -14.71 -0.22 5.02
CA ARG A 11 -14.38 -1.65 4.88
C ARG A 11 -13.60 -1.95 3.61
N GLU A 12 -13.96 -1.28 2.50
CA GLU A 12 -13.23 -1.41 1.23
C GLU A 12 -11.79 -0.87 1.38
N MET A 13 -11.60 0.26 2.05
CA MET A 13 -10.27 0.77 2.40
C MET A 13 -9.46 -0.20 3.26
N ALA A 14 -10.05 -0.73 4.32
CA ALA A 14 -9.36 -1.70 5.19
C ALA A 14 -8.92 -2.95 4.40
N ALA A 15 -9.78 -3.46 3.52
CA ALA A 15 -9.46 -4.61 2.67
C ALA A 15 -8.30 -4.33 1.68
N VAL A 16 -8.23 -3.12 1.12
CA VAL A 16 -7.12 -2.72 0.23
C VAL A 16 -5.80 -2.66 0.99
N VAL A 17 -5.80 -2.10 2.20
CA VAL A 17 -4.61 -2.01 3.06
C VAL A 17 -4.16 -3.41 3.50
N GLU A 18 -5.07 -4.28 3.93
CA GLU A 18 -4.74 -5.67 4.29
C GLU A 18 -4.15 -6.45 3.12
N LEU A 19 -4.71 -6.28 1.91
CA LEU A 19 -4.19 -6.91 0.70
C LEU A 19 -2.79 -6.39 0.34
N ALA A 20 -2.57 -5.08 0.48
CA ALA A 20 -1.26 -4.46 0.30
C ALA A 20 -0.22 -5.04 1.27
N GLU A 21 -0.56 -5.12 2.56
CA GLU A 21 0.32 -5.72 3.58
C GLU A 21 0.63 -7.19 3.28
N ALA A 22 -0.38 -7.97 2.87
CA ALA A 22 -0.19 -9.37 2.51
C ALA A 22 0.75 -9.53 1.30
N ARG A 23 0.61 -8.67 0.27
CA ARG A 23 1.52 -8.64 -0.88
C ARG A 23 2.95 -8.29 -0.45
N THR A 24 3.13 -7.25 0.36
CA THR A 24 4.45 -6.85 0.86
C THR A 24 5.11 -7.98 1.66
N LYS A 25 4.38 -8.61 2.58
CA LYS A 25 4.88 -9.77 3.35
C LYS A 25 5.30 -10.92 2.44
N ARG A 26 4.50 -11.23 1.42
CA ARG A 26 4.80 -12.29 0.46
C ARG A 26 6.03 -11.98 -0.39
N THR A 27 6.17 -10.75 -0.87
CA THR A 27 7.31 -10.32 -1.68
C THR A 27 8.59 -10.31 -0.85
N LEU A 28 8.53 -9.86 0.41
CA LEU A 28 9.67 -9.94 1.34
C LEU A 28 10.08 -11.39 1.61
N ALA A 29 9.12 -12.28 1.87
CA ALA A 29 9.40 -13.70 2.06
C ALA A 29 10.05 -14.33 0.82
N ALA A 30 9.53 -14.05 -0.38
CA ALA A 30 10.12 -14.53 -1.63
C ALA A 30 11.54 -13.99 -1.86
N THR A 31 11.78 -12.72 -1.51
CA THR A 31 13.10 -12.09 -1.58
C THR A 31 14.08 -12.74 -0.61
N GLN A 32 13.65 -13.01 0.63
CA GLN A 32 14.45 -13.71 1.62
C GLN A 32 14.81 -15.12 1.12
N THR A 33 13.85 -15.92 0.64
CA THR A 33 14.14 -17.26 0.11
C THR A 33 15.14 -17.23 -1.04
N ARG A 34 15.12 -16.19 -1.88
CA ARG A 34 16.04 -16.03 -3.01
C ARG A 34 17.46 -15.64 -2.58
N LEU A 35 17.58 -14.76 -1.58
CA LEU A 35 18.86 -14.17 -1.19
C LEU A 35 19.53 -14.90 0.00
N LEU A 36 18.73 -15.45 0.90
CA LEU A 36 19.14 -16.12 2.13
C LEU A 36 18.36 -17.44 2.30
N PRO A 37 18.64 -18.47 1.46
CA PRO A 37 17.88 -19.72 1.47
C PRO A 37 18.00 -20.50 2.80
N GLU A 38 19.11 -20.33 3.52
CA GLU A 38 19.34 -20.95 4.84
C GLU A 38 18.54 -20.28 5.96
N GLU A 39 18.00 -19.08 5.72
CA GLU A 39 17.25 -18.34 6.73
C GLU A 39 15.77 -18.76 6.75
N THR A 40 15.38 -19.43 7.83
CA THR A 40 14.00 -19.92 8.02
C THR A 40 13.10 -18.95 8.78
N SER A 41 13.66 -17.98 9.50
CA SER A 41 12.89 -17.00 10.26
C SER A 41 12.54 -15.79 9.40
N PRO A 42 11.28 -15.32 9.38
CA PRO A 42 10.90 -14.16 8.59
C PRO A 42 11.63 -12.92 9.10
N LEU A 43 12.44 -12.30 8.24
CA LEU A 43 13.18 -11.09 8.55
C LEU A 43 12.40 -9.85 8.16
N GLN A 44 12.57 -8.80 8.96
CA GLN A 44 12.18 -7.45 8.56
C GLN A 44 13.10 -6.94 7.45
N ALA A 45 12.61 -6.02 6.60
CA ALA A 45 13.34 -5.54 5.44
C ALA A 45 14.74 -4.98 5.77
N GLU A 46 14.87 -4.23 6.87
CA GLU A 46 16.17 -3.70 7.32
C GLU A 46 17.15 -4.80 7.72
N GLU A 47 16.67 -5.83 8.41
CA GLU A 47 17.50 -6.93 8.87
C GLU A 47 17.93 -7.81 7.69
N LEU A 48 17.03 -8.04 6.74
CA LEU A 48 17.34 -8.70 5.47
C LEU A 48 18.45 -7.96 4.72
N ALA A 49 18.35 -6.63 4.60
CA ALA A 49 19.36 -5.81 3.95
C ALA A 49 20.72 -5.90 4.64
N ARG A 50 20.75 -5.84 5.98
CA ARG A 50 21.99 -6.00 6.77
C ARG A 50 22.64 -7.36 6.52
N ARG A 51 21.87 -8.44 6.58
CA ARG A 51 22.42 -9.80 6.39
C ARG A 51 22.94 -10.04 4.98
N VAL A 52 22.23 -9.56 3.96
CA VAL A 52 22.70 -9.67 2.57
C VAL A 52 23.98 -8.86 2.36
N ALA A 53 24.11 -7.67 2.97
CA ALA A 53 25.34 -6.88 2.91
C ALA A 53 26.53 -7.62 3.53
N VAL A 54 26.33 -8.27 4.67
CA VAL A 54 27.37 -9.11 5.32
C VAL A 54 27.77 -10.28 4.43
N GLN A 55 26.80 -10.98 3.84
CA GLN A 55 27.06 -12.12 2.95
C GLN A 55 27.82 -11.70 1.69
N LEU A 56 27.50 -10.54 1.10
CA LEU A 56 28.22 -10.01 -0.04
C LEU A 56 29.69 -9.70 0.25
N GLN A 57 30.05 -9.41 1.50
CA GLN A 57 31.43 -9.14 1.91
C GLN A 57 32.22 -10.42 2.19
N SER A 58 31.56 -11.49 2.64
CA SER A 58 32.21 -12.75 3.00
C SER A 58 32.38 -13.73 1.84
N LEU A 59 31.63 -13.55 0.74
CA LEU A 59 31.65 -14.48 -0.40
C LEU A 59 32.85 -14.31 -1.34
N PRO A 60 33.34 -15.40 -1.96
CA PRO A 60 34.24 -15.36 -3.12
C PRO A 60 33.69 -14.47 -4.26
N GLU A 61 34.57 -14.00 -5.14
CA GLU A 61 34.19 -13.05 -6.19
C GLU A 61 33.10 -13.58 -7.12
N ASP A 62 33.21 -14.84 -7.56
CA ASP A 62 32.23 -15.50 -8.43
C ASP A 62 30.83 -15.60 -7.79
N ASP A 63 30.76 -16.05 -6.55
CA ASP A 63 29.51 -16.16 -5.79
C ASP A 63 28.89 -14.79 -5.52
N ARG A 64 29.73 -13.77 -5.32
CA ARG A 64 29.29 -12.39 -5.12
C ARG A 64 28.66 -11.81 -6.37
N HIS A 65 29.16 -12.14 -7.56
CA HIS A 65 28.54 -11.73 -8.82
C HIS A 65 27.14 -12.35 -8.99
N LEU A 66 26.99 -13.63 -8.64
CA LEU A 66 25.69 -14.31 -8.66
C LEU A 66 24.71 -13.68 -7.66
N LEU A 67 25.15 -13.46 -6.41
CA LEU A 67 24.30 -12.84 -5.39
C LEU A 67 23.89 -11.41 -5.76
N ARG A 68 24.79 -10.60 -6.34
CA ARG A 68 24.47 -9.26 -6.85
C ARG A 68 23.43 -9.29 -7.96
N ARG A 69 23.49 -10.27 -8.87
CA ARG A 69 22.48 -10.44 -9.92
C ARG A 69 21.11 -10.77 -9.32
N ASN A 70 21.08 -11.68 -8.34
CA ASN A 70 19.83 -12.01 -7.64
C ASN A 70 19.27 -10.81 -6.87
N LEU A 71 20.14 -10.02 -6.24
CA LEU A 71 19.77 -8.79 -5.54
C LEU A 71 19.15 -7.76 -6.50
N LEU A 72 19.71 -7.57 -7.70
CA LEU A 72 19.14 -6.66 -8.70
C LEU A 72 17.70 -7.05 -9.09
N VAL A 73 17.45 -8.35 -9.32
CA VAL A 73 16.09 -8.83 -9.62
C VAL A 73 15.14 -8.57 -8.45
N SER A 74 15.59 -8.87 -7.23
CA SER A 74 14.79 -8.61 -6.03
C SER A 74 14.52 -7.14 -5.78
N VAL A 75 15.48 -6.25 -6.04
CA VAL A 75 15.28 -4.79 -5.95
C VAL A 75 14.24 -4.34 -6.96
N HIS A 76 14.33 -4.81 -8.21
CA HIS A 76 13.34 -4.50 -9.24
C HIS A 76 11.92 -4.97 -8.87
N ASP A 77 11.79 -6.18 -8.32
CA ASP A 77 10.52 -6.71 -7.83
C ASP A 77 9.92 -5.83 -6.71
N LEU A 78 10.76 -5.33 -5.81
CA LEU A 78 10.36 -4.44 -4.71
C LEU A 78 9.98 -3.04 -5.20
N GLU A 79 10.73 -2.48 -6.15
CA GLU A 79 10.41 -1.19 -6.78
C GLU A 79 9.05 -1.24 -7.48
N GLY A 80 8.80 -2.29 -8.28
CA GLY A 80 7.50 -2.48 -8.92
C GLY A 80 6.34 -2.60 -7.92
N LEU A 81 6.59 -3.21 -6.75
CA LEU A 81 5.60 -3.26 -5.68
C LEU A 81 5.36 -1.87 -5.06
N ILE A 82 6.40 -1.06 -4.86
CA ILE A 82 6.27 0.31 -4.37
C ILE A 82 5.44 1.15 -5.34
N ASP A 83 5.73 1.08 -6.64
CA ASP A 83 4.99 1.82 -7.66
C ASP A 83 3.52 1.42 -7.69
N ALA A 84 3.24 0.12 -7.60
CA ALA A 84 1.87 -0.40 -7.54
C ALA A 84 1.12 0.11 -6.29
N LEU A 85 1.77 0.12 -5.13
CA LEU A 85 1.18 0.64 -3.90
C LEU A 85 0.93 2.16 -3.97
N GLN A 86 1.87 2.92 -4.53
CA GLN A 86 1.70 4.36 -4.73
C GLN A 86 0.53 4.68 -5.66
N ALA A 87 0.38 3.93 -6.76
CA ALA A 87 -0.76 4.06 -7.66
C ALA A 87 -2.08 3.76 -6.93
N GLN A 88 -2.15 2.67 -6.18
CA GLN A 88 -3.34 2.30 -5.40
C GLN A 88 -3.70 3.35 -4.34
N MET A 89 -2.71 3.93 -3.65
CA MET A 89 -2.94 5.02 -2.70
C MET A 89 -3.43 6.30 -3.41
N GLY A 90 -2.90 6.59 -4.61
CA GLY A 90 -3.35 7.70 -5.44
C GLY A 90 -4.81 7.57 -5.84
N ASP A 91 -5.21 6.40 -6.32
CA ASP A 91 -6.60 6.08 -6.68
C ASP A 91 -7.53 6.21 -5.47
N LEU A 92 -7.11 5.67 -4.32
CA LEU A 92 -7.89 5.75 -3.08
C LEU A 92 -8.07 7.21 -2.61
N ALA A 93 -7.03 8.04 -2.72
CA ALA A 93 -7.12 9.46 -2.40
C ALA A 93 -8.10 10.20 -3.33
N GLN A 94 -8.14 9.84 -4.61
CA GLN A 94 -9.11 10.41 -5.56
C GLN A 94 -10.55 9.99 -5.23
N GLU A 95 -10.77 8.72 -4.89
CA GLU A 95 -12.08 8.21 -4.47
C GLU A 95 -12.59 8.92 -3.21
N LEU A 96 -11.72 9.10 -2.21
CA LEU A 96 -12.06 9.86 -1.00
C LEU A 96 -12.44 11.31 -1.31
N ARG A 97 -11.74 11.98 -2.22
CA ARG A 97 -12.11 13.34 -2.67
C ARG A 97 -13.47 13.36 -3.37
N LYS A 98 -13.77 12.39 -4.23
CA LYS A 98 -15.08 12.26 -4.90
C LYS A 98 -16.20 12.11 -3.87
N VAL A 99 -16.05 11.18 -2.92
CA VAL A 99 -17.04 10.96 -1.85
C VAL A 99 -17.22 12.22 -0.99
N SER A 100 -16.12 12.89 -0.64
CA SER A 100 -16.18 14.15 0.12
C SER A 100 -16.92 15.24 -0.66
N SER A 101 -16.62 15.42 -1.95
CA SER A 101 -17.29 16.41 -2.80
C SER A 101 -18.79 16.14 -2.97
N HIS A 102 -19.19 14.88 -3.11
CA HIS A 102 -20.60 14.48 -3.18
C HIS A 102 -21.32 14.72 -1.85
N THR A 103 -20.64 14.47 -0.73
CA THR A 103 -21.20 14.75 0.60
C THR A 103 -21.36 16.26 0.82
N ALA A 104 -20.38 17.06 0.41
CA ALA A 104 -20.44 18.53 0.47
C ALA A 104 -21.55 19.09 -0.42
N ALA A 105 -21.68 18.59 -1.65
CA ALA A 105 -22.76 18.96 -2.57
C ALA A 105 -24.14 18.58 -2.01
N ALA A 106 -24.31 17.34 -1.54
CA ALA A 106 -25.56 16.90 -0.92
C ALA A 106 -25.93 17.73 0.32
N THR A 107 -24.94 18.11 1.13
CA THR A 107 -25.14 18.99 2.29
C THR A 107 -25.54 20.40 1.86
N ALA A 108 -24.91 20.95 0.81
CA ALA A 108 -25.25 22.27 0.27
C ALA A 108 -26.69 22.32 -0.27
N TYR A 109 -27.10 21.33 -1.08
CA TYR A 109 -28.47 21.24 -1.61
C TYR A 109 -29.51 21.01 -0.50
N GLY A 110 -29.20 20.18 0.49
CA GLY A 110 -30.07 19.98 1.66
C GLY A 110 -30.25 21.26 2.48
N ARG A 111 -29.21 22.10 2.57
CA ARG A 111 -29.25 23.37 3.30
C ARG A 111 -30.00 24.47 2.54
N THR A 112 -29.96 24.48 1.20
CA THR A 112 -30.75 25.40 0.37
C THR A 112 -32.23 25.02 0.32
N ALA A 113 -32.56 23.72 0.43
CA ALA A 113 -33.96 23.27 0.55
C ALA A 113 -34.59 23.59 1.91
N GLN A 114 -33.77 23.85 2.94
CA GLN A 114 -34.19 24.25 4.28
C GLN A 114 -34.12 25.76 4.54
N ALA A 115 -33.84 26.58 3.52
CA ALA A 115 -33.94 28.01 3.65
C ALA A 115 -35.42 28.40 3.84
N PRO A 116 -35.80 29.05 4.96
CA PRO A 116 -37.20 29.37 5.23
C PRO A 116 -37.69 30.39 4.20
N ALA A 117 -38.86 30.11 3.63
CA ALA A 117 -39.65 31.11 2.94
C ALA A 117 -39.87 32.29 3.90
N LYS A 118 -39.10 33.37 3.71
CA LYS A 118 -39.44 34.68 4.27
C LYS A 118 -40.71 35.12 3.55
N THR A 119 -41.86 34.75 4.11
CA THR A 119 -43.13 35.35 3.75
C THR A 119 -43.04 36.83 4.10
N ARG A 120 -43.06 37.61 3.02
CA ARG A 120 -43.12 39.07 2.98
C ARG A 120 -44.57 39.48 3.31
N ARG A 121 -44.68 40.58 4.07
CA ARG A 121 -45.86 41.41 4.37
C ARG A 121 -46.72 40.98 5.54
#